data_AF-A0A839APK9-F1
#
_entry.id   AF-A0A839APK9-F1
#
_cell.length_a   1.000
_cell.length_b   1.000
_cell.length_c   1.000
_cell.angle_alpha   90.00
_cell.angle_beta   90.00
_cell.angle_gamma   90.00
#
_symmetry.space_group_name_H-M   'P 1'
#
loop_
_entity.id
_entity.type
_entity.pdbx_description
1 polymer ?
#
loop_
_entity_poly.entity_id
_entity_poly.type
_entity_poly.pdbx_seq_one_letter_code
_entity_poly.pdbx_strand_id
1 'polypeptide(L)'
;MSIFIFDAPSSNSEIKNYILFFGMNSYPLILLLIAEINARVFIKLKYAAYILPLSSIILMFIGYLNIFGTDENYQSEFLSELEKKKEKGYIGFCDSYRIKNDSVFYKDFYLKKANYKTFFYLDCSLAKDNNFVFFGSDIIKDCDPNTFQIINELWAKDERNFFYENKVFDGIDYNTFKVLEANYSKDKNNVYYHREIIKDADPDSFIIDPTTEIASDKINHYKQGKKKRKNQ
;
A
#
# COMPACT_ATOMS: atom_id res chain seq x y z
N MET A 1 19.68 -4.67 4.31
CA MET A 1 18.80 -3.83 5.15
C MET A 1 18.85 -2.44 4.56
N SER A 2 17.87 -2.10 3.72
CA SER A 2 17.82 -0.82 3.03
C SER A 2 17.38 0.24 4.04
N ILE A 3 18.24 1.21 4.33
CA ILE A 3 17.86 2.35 5.17
C ILE A 3 16.98 3.24 4.29
N PHE A 4 15.68 3.30 4.61
CA PHE A 4 14.79 4.29 4.01
C PHE A 4 15.25 5.68 4.45
N ILE A 5 15.77 6.45 3.49
CA ILE A 5 16.05 7.87 3.67
C ILE A 5 14.84 8.60 3.10
N PHE A 6 14.13 9.37 3.92
CA PHE A 6 13.05 10.23 3.42
C PHE A 6 13.67 11.38 2.63
N ASP A 7 13.02 11.83 1.56
CA ASP A 7 13.49 12.96 0.75
C ASP A 7 13.42 14.30 1.49
N ALA A 8 14.34 15.20 1.18
CA ALA A 8 14.40 16.53 1.80
C ALA A 8 13.12 17.33 1.50
N PRO A 9 12.52 18.02 2.49
CA PRO A 9 11.36 18.87 2.24
C PRO A 9 11.68 20.00 1.27
N SER A 10 10.68 20.44 0.51
CA SER A 10 10.83 21.60 -0.40
C SER A 10 11.07 22.89 0.38
N SER A 11 11.70 23.90 -0.22
CA SER A 11 12.07 25.17 0.44
C SER A 11 10.89 25.93 1.08
N ASN A 12 9.66 25.66 0.62
CA ASN A 12 8.43 26.27 1.14
C ASN A 12 7.68 25.38 2.14
N SER A 13 8.26 24.24 2.54
CA SER A 13 7.66 23.34 3.51
C SER A 13 7.66 23.95 4.91
N GLU A 14 6.60 23.69 5.68
CA GLU A 14 6.53 24.11 7.07
C GLU A 14 7.70 23.54 7.88
N ILE A 15 8.15 24.28 8.91
CA ILE A 15 9.27 23.89 9.79
C ILE A 15 9.06 22.47 10.37
N LYS A 16 7.80 22.08 10.61
CA LYS A 16 7.41 20.74 11.09
C LYS A 16 7.88 19.61 10.15
N ASN A 17 7.86 19.83 8.83
CA ASN A 17 8.31 18.83 7.83
C ASN A 17 9.83 18.63 7.86
N TYR A 18 10.59 19.71 8.10
CA TYR A 18 12.04 19.63 8.29
C TYR A 18 12.40 18.89 9.58
N ILE A 19 11.67 19.13 10.67
CA ILE A 19 11.85 18.40 11.93
C ILE A 19 11.59 16.91 11.74
N LEU A 20 10.52 16.54 11.03
CA LEU A 20 10.20 15.14 10.72
C LEU A 20 11.31 14.50 9.85
N PHE A 21 11.74 15.18 8.79
CA PHE A 21 12.81 14.72 7.92
C PHE A 21 14.12 14.47 8.69
N PHE A 22 14.58 15.43 9.49
CA PHE A 22 15.82 15.27 10.26
C PHE A 22 15.67 14.22 11.36
N GLY A 23 14.51 14.14 12.02
CA GLY A 23 14.24 13.14 13.06
C GLY A 23 14.25 11.70 12.51
N MET A 24 13.57 11.45 11.39
CA MET A 24 13.51 10.11 10.80
C MET A 24 14.84 9.69 10.17
N ASN A 25 15.55 10.61 9.51
CA ASN A 25 16.83 10.29 8.86
C ASN A 25 18.01 10.18 9.84
N SER A 26 17.93 10.78 11.04
CA SER A 26 18.95 10.63 12.08
C SER A 26 18.77 9.36 12.92
N TYR A 27 17.59 8.74 12.89
CA TYR A 27 17.27 7.56 13.69
C TYR A 27 18.23 6.36 13.46
N PRO A 28 18.63 5.99 12.22
CA PRO A 28 19.60 4.91 12.00
C PRO A 28 20.99 5.20 12.59
N LEU A 29 21.43 6.47 12.54
CA LEU A 29 22.70 6.91 13.14
C LEU A 29 22.65 6.83 14.67
N ILE A 30 21.52 7.21 15.28
CA ILE A 30 21.31 7.09 16.72
C ILE A 30 21.32 5.61 17.15
N LEU A 31 20.67 4.72 16.38
CA LEU A 31 20.71 3.28 16.65
C LEU A 31 22.12 2.69 16.54
N LEU A 32 22.89 3.09 15.52
CA LEU A 32 24.29 2.69 15.36
C LEU A 32 25.16 3.14 16.54
N LEU A 33 25.00 4.39 16.97
CA LEU A 33 25.72 4.94 18.11
C LEU A 33 25.38 4.21 19.41
N ILE A 34 24.08 3.92 19.64
CA ILE A 34 23.64 3.15 20.82
C ILE A 34 24.17 1.72 20.76
N ALA A 35 24.16 1.07 19.60
CA ALA A 35 24.71 -0.27 19.42
C ALA A 35 26.23 -0.30 19.69
N GLU A 36 26.96 0.72 19.24
CA GLU A 36 28.41 0.83 19.45
C GLU A 36 28.78 1.13 20.91
N ILE A 37 28.02 2.01 21.58
CA ILE A 37 28.16 2.26 23.03
C ILE A 37 27.84 0.98 23.81
N ASN A 38 26.78 0.26 23.44
CA ASN A 38 26.41 -1.02 24.06
C ASN A 38 27.51 -2.08 23.89
N ALA A 39 28.11 -2.18 22.70
CA ALA A 39 29.20 -3.10 22.41
C ALA A 39 30.47 -2.78 23.23
N ARG A 40 30.78 -1.50 23.45
CA ARG A 40 32.00 -1.06 24.14
C ARG A 40 31.88 -1.02 25.66
N VAL A 41 30.71 -0.70 26.22
CA VAL A 41 30.53 -0.46 27.67
C VAL A 41 29.94 -1.66 28.41
N PHE A 42 29.09 -2.49 27.78
CA PHE A 42 28.17 -3.36 28.52
C PHE A 42 28.40 -4.88 28.39
N ILE A 43 29.60 -5.33 28.02
CA ILE A 43 29.98 -6.76 28.01
C ILE A 43 29.79 -7.43 29.40
N LYS A 44 29.71 -6.67 30.51
CA LYS A 44 29.58 -7.20 31.88
C LYS A 44 28.22 -7.03 32.58
N LEU A 45 27.27 -6.28 32.04
CA LEU A 45 26.00 -5.96 32.73
C LEU A 45 24.79 -6.17 31.81
N LYS A 46 24.28 -7.42 31.78
CA LYS A 46 23.22 -7.90 30.87
C LYS A 46 21.97 -7.01 30.80
N TYR A 47 21.53 -6.41 31.91
CA TYR A 47 20.27 -5.64 31.95
C TYR A 47 20.44 -4.16 31.58
N ALA A 48 21.61 -3.56 31.81
CA ALA A 48 21.84 -2.14 31.56
C ALA A 48 21.89 -1.80 30.06
N ALA A 49 22.29 -2.77 29.22
CA ALA A 49 22.31 -2.63 27.75
C ALA A 49 20.93 -2.38 27.12
N TYR A 50 19.84 -2.78 27.79
CA TYR A 50 18.47 -2.59 27.31
C TYR A 50 17.80 -1.33 27.85
N ILE A 51 18.24 -0.81 28.99
CA ILE A 51 17.61 0.34 29.67
C ILE A 51 17.85 1.64 28.89
N LEU A 52 19.06 1.85 28.38
CA LEU A 52 19.44 3.04 27.61
C LEU A 52 18.68 3.18 26.27
N PRO A 53 18.57 2.15 25.42
CA PRO A 53 17.74 2.23 24.21
C PRO A 53 16.25 2.36 24.51
N LEU A 54 15.73 1.70 25.55
CA LEU A 54 14.33 1.89 25.94
C LEU A 54 14.06 3.32 26.40
N SER A 55 14.94 3.90 27.22
CA SER A 55 14.77 5.27 27.72
C SER A 55 14.89 6.31 26.60
N SER A 56 15.75 6.10 25.61
CA SER A 56 15.83 6.98 24.44
C SER A 56 14.60 6.90 23.54
N ILE A 57 14.04 5.69 23.33
CA ILE A 57 12.77 5.52 22.61
C ILE A 57 11.63 6.20 23.36
N ILE A 58 11.56 6.06 24.68
CA ILE A 58 10.55 6.71 25.53
C ILE A 58 10.69 8.23 25.46
N LEU A 59 11.91 8.78 25.56
CA LEU A 59 12.15 10.23 25.45
C LEU A 59 11.82 10.76 24.06
N MET A 60 12.12 10.00 23.01
CA MET A 60 11.76 10.35 21.64
C MET A 60 10.24 10.32 21.42
N PHE A 61 9.54 9.35 22.02
CA PHE A 61 8.08 9.28 21.99
C PHE A 61 7.42 10.41 22.78
N ILE A 62 7.96 10.76 23.96
CA ILE A 62 7.51 11.92 24.75
C ILE A 62 7.79 13.23 23.99
N GLY A 63 8.96 13.37 23.38
CA GLY A 63 9.29 14.51 22.53
C GLY A 63 8.35 14.63 21.32
N TYR A 64 8.05 13.50 20.67
CA TYR A 64 7.06 13.44 19.60
C TYR A 64 5.66 13.85 20.09
N LEU A 65 5.18 13.31 21.22
CA LEU A 65 3.91 13.71 21.81
C LEU A 65 3.89 15.18 22.24
N ASN A 66 5.01 15.77 22.65
CA ASN A 66 5.06 17.19 22.97
C ASN A 66 5.07 18.08 21.73
N ILE A 67 5.66 17.63 20.62
CA ILE A 67 5.74 18.38 19.35
C ILE A 67 4.45 18.23 18.53
N PHE A 68 3.85 17.04 18.52
CA PHE A 68 2.70 16.69 17.68
C PHE A 68 1.41 16.42 18.48
N GLY A 69 1.51 16.05 19.75
CA GLY A 69 0.37 15.80 20.63
C GLY A 69 -0.17 17.05 21.34
N THR A 70 0.43 18.23 21.14
CA THR A 70 -0.02 19.49 21.76
C THR A 70 -0.79 20.41 20.81
N ASP A 71 -0.95 20.05 19.53
CA ASP A 71 -1.82 20.79 18.63
C ASP A 71 -3.24 20.21 18.72
N GLU A 72 -3.89 20.37 19.89
CA GLU A 72 -5.31 20.04 20.08
C GLU A 72 -6.18 20.71 19.00
N ASN A 73 -5.74 21.87 18.49
CA ASN A 73 -6.36 22.56 17.36
C ASN A 73 -6.28 21.74 16.06
N TYR A 74 -5.16 21.09 15.75
CA TYR A 74 -5.03 20.28 14.53
C TYR A 74 -5.89 19.00 14.59
N GLN A 75 -5.86 18.27 15.72
CA GLN A 75 -6.72 17.10 15.87
C GLN A 75 -8.21 17.47 15.86
N SER A 76 -8.59 18.57 16.52
CA SER A 76 -9.98 19.04 16.51
C SER A 76 -10.41 19.57 15.14
N GLU A 77 -9.53 20.21 14.38
CA GLU A 77 -9.78 20.65 13.00
C GLU A 77 -9.98 19.44 12.07
N PHE A 78 -9.09 18.46 12.13
CA PHE A 78 -9.21 17.23 11.33
C PHE A 78 -10.48 16.44 11.68
N LEU A 79 -10.79 16.27 12.97
CA LEU A 79 -12.02 15.62 13.41
C LEU A 79 -13.25 16.42 12.96
N SER A 80 -13.21 17.75 13.04
CA SER A 80 -14.27 18.63 12.53
C SER A 80 -14.48 18.47 11.02
N GLU A 81 -13.41 18.31 10.24
CA GLU A 81 -13.54 18.02 8.80
C GLU A 81 -14.17 16.66 8.53
N LEU A 82 -13.77 15.62 9.26
CA LEU A 82 -14.38 14.29 9.14
C LEU A 82 -15.85 14.29 9.53
N GLU A 83 -16.24 15.03 10.58
CA GLU A 83 -17.63 15.21 10.97
C GLU A 83 -18.43 15.93 9.89
N LYS A 84 -17.92 17.06 9.36
CA LYS A 84 -18.56 17.78 8.24
C LYS A 84 -18.71 16.90 6.99
N LYS A 85 -17.74 16.02 6.71
CA LYS A 85 -17.83 15.05 5.61
C LYS A 85 -18.92 14.02 5.86
N LYS A 86 -18.97 13.47 7.08
CA LYS A 86 -19.98 12.51 7.51
C LYS A 86 -21.39 13.09 7.48
N GLU A 87 -21.57 14.34 7.89
CA GLU A 87 -22.85 15.08 7.79
C GLU A 87 -23.32 15.23 6.33
N LYS A 88 -22.37 15.41 5.40
CA LYS A 88 -22.65 15.42 3.95
C LYS A 88 -22.88 14.03 3.37
N GLY A 89 -22.78 12.98 4.18
CA GLY A 89 -23.00 11.58 3.82
C GLY A 89 -21.78 10.87 3.24
N TYR A 90 -20.60 11.50 3.20
CA TYR A 90 -19.40 10.83 2.71
C TYR A 90 -18.97 9.68 3.62
N ILE A 91 -18.45 8.63 3.01
CA ILE A 91 -17.94 7.44 3.69
C ILE A 91 -16.49 7.18 3.28
N GLY A 92 -15.69 6.71 4.24
CA GLY A 92 -14.27 6.45 4.04
C GLY A 92 -13.41 7.71 4.08
N PHE A 93 -12.19 7.61 3.55
CA PHE A 93 -11.19 8.67 3.61
C PHE A 93 -11.33 9.68 2.44
N CYS A 94 -11.81 9.22 1.30
CA CYS A 94 -11.87 10.02 0.07
C CYS A 94 -13.28 10.52 -0.19
N ASP A 95 -13.41 11.69 -0.82
CA ASP A 95 -14.69 12.33 -1.15
C ASP A 95 -15.32 11.71 -2.42
N SER A 96 -15.42 10.39 -2.41
CA SER A 96 -15.72 9.54 -3.56
C SER A 96 -17.06 8.86 -3.43
N TYR A 97 -17.33 8.21 -2.31
CA TYR A 97 -18.62 7.56 -2.04
C TYR A 97 -19.40 8.32 -0.99
N ARG A 98 -20.71 8.47 -1.21
CA ARG A 98 -21.62 9.08 -0.23
C ARG A 98 -22.94 8.32 -0.14
N ILE A 99 -23.49 8.23 1.05
CA ILE A 99 -24.83 7.71 1.34
C ILE A 99 -25.71 8.88 1.76
N LYS A 100 -26.78 9.14 1.00
CA LYS A 100 -27.74 10.21 1.29
C LYS A 100 -29.14 9.73 0.95
N ASN A 101 -30.09 9.93 1.86
CA ASN A 101 -31.50 9.54 1.68
C ASN A 101 -31.63 8.08 1.21
N ASP A 102 -31.00 7.16 1.96
CA ASP A 102 -31.02 5.71 1.67
C ASP A 102 -30.48 5.33 0.27
N SER A 103 -29.72 6.22 -0.36
CA SER A 103 -29.16 6.05 -1.71
C SER A 103 -27.66 6.22 -1.69
N VAL A 104 -26.96 5.36 -2.44
CA VAL A 104 -25.49 5.41 -2.56
C VAL A 104 -25.10 6.14 -3.85
N PHE A 105 -24.09 6.98 -3.76
CA PHE A 105 -23.53 7.70 -4.89
C PHE A 105 -22.02 7.52 -4.94
N TYR A 106 -21.48 7.44 -6.16
CA TYR A 106 -20.07 7.68 -6.44
C TYR A 106 -19.93 9.04 -7.09
N LYS A 107 -19.27 9.99 -6.42
CA LYS A 107 -19.30 11.42 -6.74
C LYS A 107 -20.75 11.84 -6.93
N ASP A 108 -21.13 12.32 -8.11
CA ASP A 108 -22.49 12.72 -8.44
C ASP A 108 -23.33 11.64 -9.13
N PHE A 109 -22.76 10.45 -9.34
CA PHE A 109 -23.44 9.33 -9.98
C PHE A 109 -24.20 8.49 -8.96
N TYR A 110 -25.51 8.33 -9.17
CA TYR A 110 -26.35 7.47 -8.36
C TYR A 110 -26.12 5.98 -8.69
N LEU A 111 -25.72 5.19 -7.69
CA LEU A 111 -25.51 3.75 -7.82
C LEU A 111 -26.82 3.00 -7.59
N LYS A 112 -27.67 2.97 -8.61
CA LYS A 112 -29.04 2.42 -8.53
C LYS A 112 -29.13 0.99 -7.97
N LYS A 113 -28.10 0.16 -8.18
CA LYS A 113 -28.07 -1.24 -7.71
C LYS A 113 -27.46 -1.42 -6.32
N ALA A 114 -26.84 -0.38 -5.76
CA ALA A 114 -26.16 -0.47 -4.48
C ALA A 114 -27.15 -0.55 -3.32
N ASN A 115 -26.87 -1.43 -2.36
CA ASN A 115 -27.60 -1.52 -1.11
C ASN A 115 -26.90 -0.70 -0.03
N TYR A 116 -27.45 0.49 0.26
CA TYR A 116 -26.88 1.42 1.23
C TYR A 116 -26.70 0.85 2.65
N LYS A 117 -27.50 -0.12 3.07
CA LYS A 117 -27.43 -0.70 4.43
C LYS A 117 -26.20 -1.58 4.61
N THR A 118 -25.76 -2.22 3.54
CA THR A 118 -24.63 -3.16 3.53
C THR A 118 -23.44 -2.58 2.78
N PHE A 119 -23.51 -1.32 2.35
CA PHE A 119 -22.48 -0.68 1.56
C PHE A 119 -21.25 -0.42 2.43
N PHE A 120 -20.11 -0.88 1.96
CA PHE A 120 -18.84 -0.89 2.66
C PHE A 120 -17.77 -0.27 1.77
N TYR A 121 -17.16 0.80 2.28
CA TYR A 121 -16.04 1.47 1.65
C TYR A 121 -14.78 0.59 1.74
N LEU A 122 -14.07 0.41 0.62
CA LEU A 122 -12.80 -0.31 0.56
C LEU A 122 -11.63 0.64 0.26
N ASP A 123 -11.79 1.52 -0.73
CA ASP A 123 -10.78 2.49 -1.19
C ASP A 123 -11.46 3.66 -1.95
N CYS A 124 -10.72 4.71 -2.32
CA CYS A 124 -11.23 5.89 -3.02
C CYS A 124 -12.03 5.56 -4.29
N SER A 125 -11.72 4.42 -4.93
CA SER A 125 -12.44 3.96 -6.12
C SER A 125 -13.08 2.59 -5.91
N LEU A 126 -12.96 1.95 -4.75
CA LEU A 126 -13.52 0.62 -4.51
C LEU A 126 -14.48 0.61 -3.33
N ALA A 127 -15.62 -0.02 -3.53
CA ALA A 127 -16.57 -0.30 -2.47
C ALA A 127 -17.29 -1.61 -2.77
N LYS A 128 -18.00 -2.14 -1.79
CA LYS A 128 -18.85 -3.32 -2.00
C LYS A 128 -20.12 -3.24 -1.19
N ASP A 129 -21.10 -4.03 -1.57
CA ASP A 129 -22.18 -4.44 -0.68
C ASP A 129 -22.28 -5.97 -0.68
N ASN A 130 -23.35 -6.54 -0.12
CA ASN A 130 -23.50 -7.99 -0.07
C ASN A 130 -23.76 -8.64 -1.45
N ASN A 131 -24.05 -7.85 -2.49
CA ASN A 131 -24.44 -8.32 -3.82
C ASN A 131 -23.42 -7.95 -4.90
N PHE A 132 -22.73 -6.81 -4.78
CA PHE A 132 -21.86 -6.27 -5.82
C PHE A 132 -20.57 -5.67 -5.25
N VAL A 133 -19.51 -5.74 -6.06
CA VAL A 133 -18.30 -4.93 -5.89
C VAL A 133 -18.32 -3.82 -6.93
N PHE A 134 -18.06 -2.60 -6.47
CA PHE A 134 -18.10 -1.37 -7.26
C PHE A 134 -16.69 -0.83 -7.46
N PHE A 135 -16.35 -0.51 -8.72
CA PHE A 135 -15.23 0.34 -9.06
C PHE A 135 -15.73 1.67 -9.62
N GLY A 136 -15.63 2.71 -8.80
CA GLY A 136 -16.26 4.00 -9.04
C GLY A 136 -17.77 3.86 -9.19
N SER A 137 -18.30 4.20 -10.36
CA SER A 137 -19.72 4.03 -10.68
C SER A 137 -20.06 2.67 -11.30
N ASP A 138 -19.06 1.87 -11.67
CA ASP A 138 -19.23 0.62 -12.39
C ASP A 138 -19.26 -0.57 -11.43
N ILE A 139 -19.96 -1.64 -11.84
CA ILE A 139 -19.96 -2.92 -11.13
C ILE A 139 -18.92 -3.82 -11.77
N ILE A 140 -18.04 -4.40 -10.94
CA ILE A 140 -17.13 -5.46 -11.37
C ILE A 140 -17.96 -6.71 -11.64
N LYS A 141 -17.98 -7.14 -12.90
CA LYS A 141 -18.75 -8.32 -13.32
C LYS A 141 -18.08 -9.60 -12.81
N ASP A 142 -18.92 -10.62 -12.60
CA ASP A 142 -18.51 -11.98 -12.21
C ASP A 142 -17.62 -12.02 -10.96
N CYS A 143 -17.86 -11.08 -10.04
CA CYS A 143 -17.11 -10.92 -8.80
C CYS A 143 -17.97 -11.32 -7.60
N ASP A 144 -17.42 -12.12 -6.70
CA ASP A 144 -18.04 -12.44 -5.41
C ASP A 144 -17.67 -11.41 -4.34
N PRO A 145 -18.61 -10.57 -3.88
CA PRO A 145 -18.34 -9.54 -2.88
C PRO A 145 -17.94 -10.09 -1.51
N ASN A 146 -18.34 -11.33 -1.19
CA ASN A 146 -18.07 -11.92 0.12
C ASN A 146 -16.60 -12.31 0.27
N THR A 147 -15.98 -12.76 -0.82
CA THR A 147 -14.60 -13.24 -0.85
C THR A 147 -13.63 -12.25 -1.52
N PHE A 148 -14.13 -11.13 -2.05
CA PHE A 148 -13.32 -10.08 -2.67
C PHE A 148 -12.25 -9.49 -1.73
N GLN A 149 -11.02 -9.43 -2.23
CA GLN A 149 -9.83 -8.94 -1.53
C GLN A 149 -8.97 -8.11 -2.49
N ILE A 150 -8.55 -6.93 -2.03
CA ILE A 150 -7.58 -6.10 -2.73
C ILE A 150 -6.17 -6.64 -2.43
N ILE A 151 -5.36 -6.83 -3.48
CA ILE A 151 -3.97 -7.29 -3.37
C ILE A 151 -3.04 -6.07 -3.38
N ASN A 152 -3.22 -5.18 -4.36
CA ASN A 152 -2.53 -3.91 -4.48
C ASN A 152 -3.36 -2.94 -5.35
N GLU A 153 -2.78 -1.80 -5.74
CA GLU A 153 -3.45 -0.76 -6.52
C GLU A 153 -4.04 -1.26 -7.87
N LEU A 154 -3.46 -2.30 -8.46
CA LEU A 154 -3.87 -2.83 -9.76
C LEU A 154 -4.60 -4.18 -9.66
N TRP A 155 -4.32 -4.95 -8.61
CA TRP A 155 -4.78 -6.33 -8.49
C TRP A 155 -5.76 -6.52 -7.34
N ALA A 156 -6.80 -7.29 -7.61
CA ALA A 156 -7.70 -7.84 -6.61
C ALA A 156 -8.02 -9.29 -6.96
N LYS A 157 -8.66 -10.01 -6.05
CA LYS A 157 -9.16 -11.37 -6.29
C LYS A 157 -10.44 -11.64 -5.51
N ASP A 158 -11.18 -12.65 -5.93
CA ASP A 158 -12.19 -13.32 -5.11
C ASP A 158 -11.83 -14.82 -5.00
N GLU A 159 -12.76 -15.69 -4.60
CA GLU A 159 -12.49 -17.13 -4.49
C GLU A 159 -12.16 -17.83 -5.82
N ARG A 160 -12.52 -17.24 -6.97
CA ARG A 160 -12.48 -17.90 -8.30
C ARG A 160 -11.72 -17.13 -9.36
N ASN A 161 -11.55 -15.82 -9.18
CA ASN A 161 -11.06 -14.90 -10.19
C ASN A 161 -9.97 -14.00 -9.62
N PHE A 162 -9.01 -13.66 -10.47
CA PHE A 162 -8.18 -12.46 -10.28
C PHE A 162 -8.72 -11.34 -11.15
N PHE A 163 -8.59 -10.12 -10.65
CA PHE A 163 -8.98 -8.91 -11.34
C PHE A 163 -7.74 -8.03 -11.51
N TYR A 164 -7.51 -7.58 -12.72
CA TYR A 164 -6.51 -6.55 -13.03
C TYR A 164 -7.27 -5.28 -13.41
N GLU A 165 -7.00 -4.13 -12.81
CA GLU A 165 -7.71 -2.87 -13.10
C GLU A 165 -9.25 -3.06 -13.16
N ASN A 166 -9.81 -3.82 -12.21
CA ASN A 166 -11.25 -4.03 -12.01
C ASN A 166 -11.96 -4.81 -13.11
N LYS A 167 -11.22 -5.55 -13.95
CA LYS A 167 -11.80 -6.53 -14.86
C LYS A 167 -11.17 -7.88 -14.60
N VAL A 168 -11.99 -8.92 -14.75
CA VAL A 168 -11.55 -10.31 -14.67
C VAL A 168 -10.32 -10.50 -15.57
N PHE A 169 -9.33 -11.22 -15.06
CA PHE A 169 -8.14 -11.62 -15.79
C PHE A 169 -8.26 -13.09 -16.16
N ASP A 170 -8.88 -13.33 -17.32
CA ASP A 170 -9.19 -14.67 -17.82
C ASP A 170 -7.96 -15.41 -18.35
N GLY A 171 -8.07 -16.73 -18.48
CA GLY A 171 -7.05 -17.57 -19.12
C GLY A 171 -5.86 -17.95 -18.22
N ILE A 172 -5.93 -17.63 -16.93
CA ILE A 172 -4.92 -17.95 -15.93
C ILE A 172 -5.24 -19.27 -15.19
N ASP A 173 -4.21 -19.92 -14.66
CA ASP A 173 -4.40 -20.97 -13.66
C ASP A 173 -4.55 -20.35 -12.27
N TYR A 174 -5.79 -20.19 -11.80
CA TYR A 174 -6.12 -19.51 -10.54
C TYR A 174 -5.33 -20.05 -9.32
N ASN A 175 -5.17 -21.38 -9.22
CA ASN A 175 -4.53 -22.02 -8.06
C ASN A 175 -3.03 -21.72 -7.96
N THR A 176 -2.37 -21.48 -9.09
CA THR A 176 -0.93 -21.23 -9.15
C THR A 176 -0.59 -19.78 -9.48
N PHE A 177 -1.59 -18.95 -9.79
CA PHE A 177 -1.41 -17.56 -10.12
C PHE A 177 -0.87 -16.74 -8.94
N LYS A 178 0.15 -15.93 -9.23
CA LYS A 178 0.83 -15.06 -8.29
C LYS A 178 1.07 -13.71 -8.92
N VAL A 179 0.58 -12.67 -8.25
CA VAL A 179 0.96 -11.29 -8.52
C VAL A 179 2.38 -11.09 -8.02
N LEU A 180 3.25 -10.56 -8.88
CA LEU A 180 4.63 -10.22 -8.55
C LEU A 180 4.79 -8.69 -8.54
N GLU A 181 6.03 -8.22 -8.37
CA GLU A 181 6.35 -6.79 -8.41
C GLU A 181 6.49 -6.26 -9.84
N ALA A 182 6.65 -4.94 -9.98
CA ALA A 182 6.94 -4.27 -11.25
C ALA A 182 5.99 -4.65 -12.40
N ASN A 183 4.69 -4.80 -12.09
CA ASN A 183 3.62 -5.19 -13.02
C ASN A 183 3.75 -6.58 -13.64
N TYR A 184 4.62 -7.45 -13.11
CA TYR A 184 4.67 -8.84 -13.52
C TYR A 184 3.70 -9.70 -12.70
N SER A 185 3.25 -10.79 -13.31
CA SER A 185 2.55 -11.86 -12.61
C SER A 185 2.88 -13.18 -13.30
N LYS A 186 2.60 -14.32 -12.66
CA LYS A 186 2.81 -15.63 -13.26
C LYS A 186 1.85 -16.66 -12.73
N ASP A 187 1.60 -17.69 -13.52
CA ASP A 187 1.04 -18.96 -13.07
C ASP A 187 1.99 -20.10 -13.46
N LYS A 188 1.56 -21.36 -13.30
CA LYS A 188 2.38 -22.53 -13.67
C LYS A 188 2.68 -22.64 -15.18
N ASN A 189 1.91 -21.97 -16.03
CA ASN A 189 2.00 -22.11 -17.49
C ASN A 189 2.67 -20.90 -18.14
N ASN A 190 2.45 -19.69 -17.61
CA ASN A 190 2.83 -18.43 -18.25
C ASN A 190 3.38 -17.41 -17.26
N VAL A 191 4.20 -16.51 -17.78
CA VAL A 191 4.56 -15.23 -17.14
C VAL A 191 3.87 -14.12 -17.89
N TYR A 192 3.35 -13.13 -17.15
CA TYR A 192 2.62 -12.00 -17.68
C TYR A 192 3.31 -10.69 -17.30
N TYR A 193 3.24 -9.71 -18.19
CA TYR A 193 3.51 -8.31 -17.89
C TYR A 193 2.25 -7.51 -18.18
N HIS A 194 1.71 -6.83 -17.16
CA HIS A 194 0.32 -6.38 -17.15
C HIS A 194 -0.64 -7.53 -17.48
N ARG A 195 -1.27 -7.49 -18.66
CA ARG A 195 -2.19 -8.53 -19.17
C ARG A 195 -1.57 -9.42 -20.26
N GLU A 196 -0.37 -9.11 -20.70
CA GLU A 196 0.22 -9.76 -21.87
C GLU A 196 1.12 -10.92 -21.45
N ILE A 197 0.98 -12.06 -22.12
CA ILE A 197 1.88 -13.20 -21.94
C ILE A 197 3.25 -12.85 -22.51
N ILE A 198 4.29 -13.03 -21.70
CA ILE A 198 5.67 -12.94 -22.14
C ILE A 198 6.04 -14.25 -22.83
N LYS A 199 6.06 -14.22 -24.16
CA LYS A 199 6.35 -15.40 -24.96
C LYS A 199 7.73 -15.99 -24.62
N ASP A 200 7.77 -17.33 -24.52
CA ASP A 200 8.97 -18.13 -24.25
C ASP A 200 9.66 -17.84 -22.89
N ALA A 201 8.99 -17.14 -21.97
CA ALA A 201 9.44 -17.02 -20.59
C ALA A 201 9.17 -18.31 -19.81
N ASP A 202 10.13 -18.71 -18.99
CA ASP A 202 10.01 -19.87 -18.10
C ASP A 202 9.44 -19.45 -16.73
N PRO A 203 8.17 -19.79 -16.39
CA PRO A 203 7.55 -19.37 -15.13
C PRO A 203 8.22 -19.93 -13.89
N ASP A 204 8.79 -21.14 -13.97
CA ASP A 204 9.37 -21.82 -12.81
C ASP A 204 10.66 -21.12 -12.35
N SER A 205 11.46 -20.62 -13.29
CA SER A 205 12.70 -19.90 -13.01
C SER A 205 12.58 -18.37 -13.01
N PHE A 206 11.39 -17.82 -13.24
CA PHE A 206 11.18 -16.37 -13.33
C PHE A 206 11.34 -15.65 -11.97
N ILE A 207 12.28 -14.70 -11.91
CA ILE A 207 12.64 -13.88 -10.76
C ILE A 207 12.70 -12.41 -11.18
N ILE A 208 12.36 -11.50 -10.27
CA ILE A 208 12.41 -10.04 -10.47
C ILE A 208 13.44 -9.45 -9.52
N ASP A 209 14.32 -8.60 -10.02
CA ASP A 209 15.13 -7.73 -9.20
C ASP A 209 14.32 -6.47 -8.84
N PRO A 210 13.90 -6.32 -7.56
CA PRO A 210 13.06 -5.21 -7.13
C PRO A 210 13.76 -3.84 -7.25
N THR A 211 15.10 -3.83 -7.29
CA THR A 211 15.87 -2.58 -7.35
C THR A 211 15.97 -2.04 -8.77
N THR A 212 16.10 -2.93 -9.75
CA THR A 212 16.32 -2.55 -11.15
C THR A 212 15.07 -2.73 -12.02
N GLU A 213 14.03 -3.37 -11.48
CA GLU A 213 12.82 -3.83 -12.19
C GLU A 213 13.16 -4.71 -13.42
N ILE A 214 14.37 -5.28 -13.43
CA ILE A 214 14.77 -6.25 -14.45
C ILE A 214 14.30 -7.61 -13.94
N ALA A 215 13.54 -8.30 -14.79
CA ALA A 215 13.18 -9.67 -14.55
C ALA A 215 14.10 -10.61 -15.33
N SER A 216 14.20 -11.84 -14.90
CA SER A 216 14.97 -12.86 -15.59
C SER A 216 14.38 -14.24 -15.37
N ASP A 217 14.51 -15.08 -16.37
CA ASP A 217 14.39 -16.53 -16.22
C ASP A 217 15.78 -17.17 -16.34
N LYS A 218 15.83 -18.51 -16.41
CA LYS A 218 17.09 -19.26 -16.52
C LYS A 218 17.96 -18.87 -17.73
N ILE A 219 17.40 -18.30 -18.80
CA ILE A 219 18.06 -18.07 -20.09
C ILE A 219 18.08 -16.58 -20.47
N ASN A 220 17.05 -15.82 -20.09
CA ASN A 220 16.69 -14.53 -20.64
C ASN A 220 16.53 -13.49 -19.55
N HIS A 221 16.80 -12.23 -19.92
CA HIS A 221 16.45 -11.07 -19.10
C HIS A 221 15.33 -10.30 -19.78
N TYR A 222 14.47 -9.67 -18.98
CA TYR A 222 13.29 -8.95 -19.40
C TYR A 222 13.26 -7.57 -18.74
N LYS A 223 12.82 -6.57 -19.48
CA LYS A 223 12.48 -5.25 -18.93
C LYS A 223 11.15 -4.82 -19.53
N GLN A 224 10.20 -4.45 -18.68
CA GLN A 224 8.85 -4.06 -19.09
C GLN A 224 8.20 -5.11 -20.03
N GLY A 225 8.28 -6.39 -19.64
CA GLY A 225 7.73 -7.50 -20.42
C GLY A 225 8.51 -7.89 -21.69
N LYS A 226 9.52 -7.12 -22.09
CA LYS A 226 10.29 -7.37 -23.31
C LYS A 226 11.62 -8.02 -23.02
N LYS A 227 11.94 -9.09 -23.76
CA LYS A 227 13.23 -9.75 -23.72
C LYS A 227 14.35 -8.78 -24.11
N LYS A 228 15.30 -8.55 -23.21
CA LYS A 228 16.55 -7.83 -23.51
C LYS A 228 17.39 -8.70 -24.44
N ARG A 229 17.79 -8.13 -25.58
CA ARG A 229 18.83 -8.74 -26.42
C ARG A 229 20.13 -8.73 -25.62
N LYS A 230 20.90 -9.82 -25.62
CA LYS A 230 22.31 -9.77 -25.19
C LYS A 230 22.97 -8.70 -26.07
N ASN A 231 23.49 -7.64 -25.45
CA ASN A 231 24.01 -6.44 -26.10
C ASN A 231 24.89 -6.78 -27.32
N GLN A 232 24.66 -6.08 -28.44
CA GLN A 232 25.76 -5.63 -29.30
C GLN A 232 26.47 -4.47 -28.61
#